data_AF-A0A0T6BH02-F1
#
_entry.id   AF-A0A0T6BH02-F1
#
_cell.length_a   1.000
_cell.length_b   1.000
_cell.length_c   1.000
_cell.angle_alpha   90.00
_cell.angle_beta   90.00
_cell.angle_gamma   90.00
#
_symmetry.space_group_name_H-M   'P 1'
#
loop_
_entity.id
_entity.type
_entity.pdbx_description
1 polymer ?
#
loop_
_entity_poly.entity_id
_entity_poly.type
_entity_poly.pdbx_seq_one_letter_code
_entity_poly.pdbx_strand_id
1 'polypeptide(L)'
;GSHAFGVPEASKFKEMFDEYGINDNSTAVVDKLQKSLYCCGYNGPDSMEYENGTYPLSCCLAHSVVCKIPFIHRCKTEIARVLYPMSVIAKAVFYTLPPVEFLCVVATFYLISVLQKKKLTDQELIHEYSDL
;
A
#
# COMPACT_ATOMS: atom_id res chain seq x y z
N GLY A 1 19.46 -6.28 8.13
CA GLY A 1 18.97 -5.58 6.93
C GLY A 1 17.58 -5.08 7.22
N SER A 2 17.47 -3.83 7.65
CA SER A 2 16.19 -3.22 8.00
C SER A 2 15.64 -2.53 6.74
N HIS A 3 14.77 -3.20 6.00
CA HIS A 3 13.94 -2.54 5.00
C HIS A 3 12.92 -1.68 5.77
N ALA A 4 13.34 -0.49 6.16
CA ALA A 4 12.41 0.55 6.53
C ALA A 4 11.54 0.79 5.31
N PHE A 5 10.26 0.44 5.42
CA PHE A 5 9.23 0.79 4.45
C PHE A 5 9.18 2.31 4.42
N GLY A 6 10.00 2.90 3.56
CA GLY A 6 10.10 4.34 3.37
C GLY A 6 8.75 4.81 2.89
N VAL A 7 8.08 5.60 3.71
CA VAL A 7 7.02 6.49 3.22
C VAL A 7 7.60 7.13 1.96
N PRO A 8 6.93 7.07 0.79
CA PRO A 8 7.47 7.66 -0.42
C PRO A 8 7.83 9.09 -0.07
N GLU A 9 9.12 9.39 -0.23
CA GLU A 9 9.69 10.66 0.19
C GLU A 9 8.85 11.76 -0.44
N ALA A 10 8.39 12.73 0.36
CA ALA A 10 7.50 13.79 -0.12
C ALA A 10 8.05 14.52 -1.36
N SER A 11 9.38 14.43 -1.58
CA SER A 11 10.09 14.85 -2.79
C SER A 11 9.56 14.20 -4.07
N LYS A 12 9.38 12.87 -4.11
CA LYS A 12 8.89 12.16 -5.30
C LYS A 12 7.46 12.53 -5.66
N PHE A 13 6.63 12.76 -4.64
CA PHE A 13 5.27 13.23 -4.88
C PHE A 13 5.29 14.63 -5.49
N LYS A 14 6.09 15.55 -4.95
CA LYS A 14 6.23 16.89 -5.52
C LYS A 14 6.73 16.85 -6.97
N GLU A 15 7.73 16.02 -7.26
CA GLU A 15 8.30 15.85 -8.60
C GLU A 15 7.25 15.45 -9.64
N MET A 16 6.33 14.54 -9.30
CA MET A 16 5.23 14.17 -10.21
C MET A 16 4.29 15.36 -10.54
N PHE A 17 4.09 16.28 -9.59
CA PHE A 17 3.34 17.51 -9.86
C PHE A 17 4.16 18.52 -10.66
N ASP A 18 5.46 18.61 -10.42
CA ASP A 18 6.36 19.50 -11.18
C ASP A 18 6.48 19.06 -12.66
N GLU A 19 6.34 17.76 -12.96
CA GLU A 19 6.34 17.18 -14.30
C GLU A 19 4.96 17.13 -14.98
N TYR A 20 3.93 17.69 -14.35
CA TYR A 20 2.57 17.65 -14.86
C TYR A 20 2.46 18.33 -16.24
N GLY A 21 1.89 17.64 -17.22
CA GLY A 21 1.80 18.11 -18.62
C GLY A 21 3.10 17.98 -19.42
N ILE A 22 4.22 17.60 -18.78
CA ILE A 22 5.49 17.31 -19.45
C ILE A 22 5.65 15.79 -19.64
N ASN A 23 5.32 15.02 -18.60
CA ASN A 23 5.41 13.56 -18.58
C ASN A 23 4.00 12.95 -18.52
N ASP A 24 3.66 12.10 -19.49
CA ASP A 24 2.33 11.47 -19.58
C ASP A 24 2.01 10.59 -18.37
N ASN A 25 3.01 9.87 -17.84
CA ASN A 25 2.83 9.00 -16.68
C ASN A 25 2.58 9.83 -15.41
N SER A 26 3.38 10.88 -15.18
CA SER A 26 3.19 11.80 -14.07
C SER A 26 1.82 12.49 -14.16
N THR A 27 1.42 12.90 -15.36
CA THR A 27 0.10 13.51 -15.64
C THR A 27 -1.04 12.57 -15.31
N ALA A 28 -1.00 11.32 -15.79
CA ALA A 28 -2.04 10.33 -15.54
C ALA A 28 -2.18 9.99 -14.04
N VAL A 29 -1.06 9.90 -13.33
CA VAL A 29 -1.05 9.65 -11.88
C VAL A 29 -1.64 10.84 -11.12
N VAL A 30 -1.19 12.07 -11.42
CA VAL A 30 -1.71 13.28 -10.79
C VAL A 30 -3.20 13.44 -11.06
N ASP A 31 -3.66 13.22 -12.28
CA ASP A 31 -5.07 13.32 -12.65
C ASP A 31 -5.94 12.37 -11.84
N LYS A 32 -5.51 11.12 -11.73
CA LYS A 32 -6.21 10.11 -10.94
C LYS A 32 -6.22 10.49 -9.46
N LEU A 33 -5.11 11.02 -8.95
CA LEU A 33 -4.97 11.39 -7.55
C LEU A 33 -5.85 12.58 -7.20
N GLN A 34 -5.85 13.63 -8.02
CA GLN A 34 -6.68 14.82 -7.84
C GLN A 34 -8.17 14.47 -7.82
N LYS A 35 -8.63 13.62 -8.73
CA LYS A 35 -10.01 13.11 -8.77
C LYS A 35 -10.35 12.23 -7.56
N SER A 36 -9.44 11.36 -7.15
CA SER A 36 -9.72 10.40 -6.08
C SER A 36 -9.74 11.05 -4.69
N LEU A 37 -8.94 12.11 -4.51
CA LEU A 37 -8.77 12.80 -3.23
C LEU A 37 -9.49 14.16 -3.18
N TYR A 38 -10.21 14.53 -4.24
CA TYR A 38 -10.91 15.83 -4.35
C TYR A 38 -9.99 17.01 -4.01
N CYS A 39 -8.79 17.02 -4.59
CA CYS A 39 -7.75 18.01 -4.34
C CYS A 39 -7.22 18.57 -5.66
N CYS A 40 -6.62 19.77 -5.63
CA CYS A 40 -5.99 20.38 -6.80
C CYS A 40 -4.61 20.93 -6.45
N GLY A 41 -3.62 20.53 -7.23
CA GLY A 41 -2.21 20.89 -7.07
C GLY A 41 -1.55 20.39 -5.78
N TYR A 42 -0.22 20.39 -5.77
CA TYR A 42 0.54 19.94 -4.59
C TYR A 42 0.35 20.88 -3.40
N ASN A 43 0.48 22.19 -3.64
CA ASN A 43 0.34 23.25 -2.62
C ASN A 43 -1.02 23.97 -2.67
N GLY A 44 -1.87 23.65 -3.62
CA GLY A 44 -3.17 24.28 -3.85
C GLY A 44 -3.46 24.48 -5.34
N PRO A 45 -4.68 24.94 -5.68
CA PRO A 45 -5.13 25.05 -7.06
C PRO A 45 -4.29 26.00 -7.91
N ASP A 46 -3.80 27.10 -7.34
CA ASP A 46 -2.98 28.11 -8.03
C ASP A 46 -1.74 27.52 -8.70
N SER A 47 -1.20 26.41 -8.17
CA SER A 47 -0.06 25.71 -8.78
C SER A 47 -0.39 24.93 -10.06
N MET A 48 -1.67 24.80 -10.39
CA MET A 48 -2.18 24.12 -11.59
C MET A 48 -2.99 25.07 -12.48
N GLU A 49 -2.95 26.38 -12.23
CA GLU A 49 -3.68 27.36 -13.04
C GLU A 49 -2.96 27.59 -14.37
N TYR A 50 -3.69 27.41 -15.46
CA TYR A 50 -3.23 27.79 -16.79
C TYR A 50 -3.36 29.31 -17.00
N GLU A 51 -2.62 29.87 -17.96
CA GLU A 51 -2.62 31.32 -18.24
C GLU A 51 -4.00 31.93 -18.53
N ASN A 52 -4.96 31.11 -18.96
CA ASN A 52 -6.33 31.52 -19.24
C ASN A 52 -7.24 31.49 -18.00
N GLY A 53 -6.70 31.28 -16.80
CA GLY A 53 -7.45 31.18 -15.55
C GLY A 53 -8.30 29.90 -15.44
N THR A 54 -7.90 28.85 -16.16
CA THR A 54 -8.56 27.54 -16.10
C THR A 54 -7.64 26.51 -15.48
N TYR A 55 -8.21 25.40 -15.06
CA TYR A 55 -7.49 24.32 -14.38
C TYR A 55 -7.63 23.01 -15.17
N PRO A 56 -6.81 22.00 -14.89
CA PRO A 56 -7.00 20.66 -15.40
C PRO A 56 -8.39 20.12 -15.04
N LEU A 57 -8.99 19.32 -15.94
CA LEU A 57 -10.29 18.70 -15.68
C LEU A 57 -10.29 17.77 -14.44
N SER A 58 -9.13 17.23 -14.10
CA SER A 58 -8.91 16.42 -12.89
C SER A 58 -9.02 17.20 -11.58
N CYS A 59 -8.87 18.53 -11.61
CA CYS A 59 -9.11 19.42 -10.48
C CYS A 59 -10.60 19.75 -10.26
N CYS A 60 -11.52 19.17 -11.03
CA CYS A 60 -12.95 19.47 -10.99
C CYS A 60 -13.80 18.20 -10.81
N LEU A 61 -15.01 18.35 -10.23
CA LEU A 61 -16.00 17.27 -10.02
C LEU A 61 -16.67 16.71 -11.32
N ALA A 62 -16.39 17.30 -12.48
CA ALA A 62 -17.01 17.06 -13.82
C ALA A 62 -18.48 17.55 -13.93
N HIS A 63 -18.85 18.36 -14.94
CA HIS A 63 -19.13 17.98 -16.34
C HIS A 63 -18.82 19.09 -17.38
N SER A 64 -17.98 20.06 -17.06
CA SER A 64 -17.68 21.16 -17.98
C SER A 64 -16.51 20.82 -18.91
N VAL A 65 -16.60 21.27 -20.17
CA VAL A 65 -15.48 21.23 -21.14
C VAL A 65 -14.27 22.04 -20.62
N VAL A 66 -14.51 22.99 -19.72
CA VAL A 66 -13.51 23.87 -19.11
C VAL A 66 -13.69 23.90 -17.59
N CYS A 67 -12.62 23.66 -16.83
CA CYS A 67 -12.63 23.73 -15.37
C CYS A 67 -12.25 25.15 -14.92
N LYS A 68 -13.21 25.89 -14.32
CA LYS A 68 -12.98 27.23 -13.74
C LYS A 68 -13.01 27.26 -12.21
N ILE A 69 -13.61 26.25 -11.59
CA ILE A 69 -13.78 26.17 -10.14
C ILE A 69 -13.10 24.88 -9.69
N PRO A 70 -11.82 24.95 -9.28
CA PRO A 70 -11.07 23.77 -8.89
C PRO A 70 -11.43 23.34 -7.46
N PHE A 71 -10.97 22.16 -7.08
CA PHE A 71 -10.91 21.77 -5.67
C PHE A 71 -10.01 22.73 -4.88
N ILE A 72 -10.51 23.17 -3.73
CA ILE A 72 -9.79 24.11 -2.84
C ILE A 72 -8.71 23.38 -2.01
N HIS A 73 -8.86 22.05 -1.85
CA HIS A 73 -7.96 21.25 -1.02
C HIS A 73 -6.61 21.00 -1.68
N ARG A 74 -5.55 21.02 -0.86
CA ARG A 74 -4.17 20.79 -1.27
C ARG A 74 -3.88 19.30 -1.30
N CYS A 75 -3.36 18.77 -2.41
CA CYS A 75 -3.11 17.34 -2.50
C CYS A 75 -2.09 16.83 -1.49
N LYS A 76 -1.07 17.62 -1.10
CA LYS A 76 -0.13 17.18 -0.06
C LYS A 76 -0.80 16.85 1.28
N THR A 77 -1.86 17.59 1.64
CA THR A 77 -2.59 17.41 2.90
C THR A 77 -3.49 16.19 2.83
N GLU A 78 -4.23 16.02 1.73
CA GLU A 78 -5.12 14.87 1.55
C GLU A 78 -4.34 13.56 1.38
N ILE A 79 -3.22 13.59 0.66
CA ILE A 79 -2.28 12.47 0.56
C ILE A 79 -1.79 12.09 1.97
N ALA A 80 -1.29 13.05 2.76
CA ALA A 80 -0.80 12.76 4.11
C ALA A 80 -1.91 12.17 5.01
N ARG A 81 -3.15 12.65 4.86
CA ARG A 81 -4.32 12.16 5.60
C ARG A 81 -4.64 10.70 5.29
N VAL A 82 -4.46 10.26 4.04
CA VAL A 82 -4.67 8.86 3.63
C VAL A 82 -3.46 7.99 3.94
N LEU A 83 -2.23 8.48 3.70
CA LEU A 83 -1.03 7.70 3.91
C LEU A 83 -0.74 7.43 5.39
N TYR A 84 -1.04 8.37 6.28
CA TYR A 84 -0.78 8.20 7.71
C TYR A 84 -1.44 6.94 8.30
N PRO A 85 -2.78 6.76 8.25
CA PRO A 85 -3.43 5.56 8.79
C PRO A 85 -2.99 4.28 8.06
N MET A 86 -2.82 4.34 6.74
CA MET A 86 -2.34 3.20 5.95
C MET A 86 -0.94 2.76 6.36
N SER A 87 -0.04 3.70 6.67
CA SER A 87 1.31 3.39 7.14
C SER A 87 1.31 2.72 8.51
N VAL A 88 0.38 3.09 9.39
CA VAL A 88 0.23 2.47 10.71
C VAL A 88 -0.28 1.03 10.56
N ILE A 89 -1.31 0.82 9.73
CA ILE A 89 -1.85 -0.51 9.45
C ILE A 89 -0.80 -1.40 8.78
N ALA A 90 -0.10 -0.88 7.77
CA ALA A 90 0.95 -1.62 7.07
C ALA A 90 2.07 -2.05 8.03
N LYS A 91 2.50 -1.16 8.92
CA LYS A 91 3.47 -1.51 9.98
C LYS A 91 2.91 -2.59 10.90
N ALA A 92 1.67 -2.45 11.37
CA ALA A 92 1.04 -3.45 12.24
C ALA A 92 1.05 -4.84 11.58
N VAL A 93 0.57 -4.94 10.33
CA VAL A 93 0.56 -6.18 9.55
C VAL A 93 1.96 -6.76 9.40
N PHE A 94 2.94 -5.91 9.07
CA PHE A 94 4.33 -6.34 8.88
C PHE A 94 4.96 -6.90 10.17
N TYR A 95 4.61 -6.37 11.33
CA TYR A 95 5.12 -6.88 12.61
C TYR A 95 4.37 -8.10 13.12
N THR A 96 3.08 -8.25 12.82
CA THR A 96 2.27 -9.36 13.34
C THR A 96 2.31 -10.61 12.47
N LEU A 97 2.48 -10.49 11.16
CA LEU A 97 2.36 -11.63 10.25
C LEU A 97 3.56 -12.60 10.32
N PRO A 98 4.83 -12.16 10.31
CA PRO A 98 5.97 -13.06 10.42
C PRO A 98 6.02 -13.94 11.68
N PRO A 99 5.77 -13.43 12.91
CA PRO A 99 5.78 -14.29 14.09
C PRO A 99 4.65 -15.33 14.07
N VAL A 100 3.48 -14.98 13.51
CA VAL A 100 2.37 -15.94 13.35
C VAL A 100 2.78 -17.06 12.39
N GLU A 101 3.34 -16.72 11.24
CA GLU A 101 3.85 -17.72 10.29
C GLU A 101 4.94 -18.61 10.91
N PHE A 102 5.87 -18.01 11.65
CA PHE A 102 6.92 -18.75 12.34
C PHE A 102 6.35 -19.75 13.36
N LEU A 103 5.36 -19.34 14.17
CA LEU A 103 4.68 -20.22 15.12
C LEU A 103 3.95 -21.37 14.42
N CYS A 104 3.29 -21.11 13.28
CA CYS A 104 2.66 -22.15 12.47
C CYS A 104 3.67 -23.17 11.94
N VAL A 105 4.83 -22.72 11.46
CA VAL A 105 5.90 -23.59 10.99
C VAL A 105 6.43 -24.47 12.13
N VAL A 106 6.73 -23.88 13.30
CA VAL A 106 7.21 -24.61 14.49
C VAL A 106 6.19 -25.67 14.95
N ALA A 107 4.91 -25.31 15.03
CA ALA A 107 3.85 -26.24 15.41
C ALA A 107 3.72 -27.40 14.41
N THR A 108 3.86 -27.12 13.11
CA THR A 108 3.83 -28.14 12.06
C THR A 108 5.00 -29.12 12.21
N PHE A 109 6.22 -28.62 12.42
CA PHE A 109 7.39 -29.49 12.67
C PHE A 109 7.20 -30.37 13.91
N TYR A 110 6.68 -29.80 15.00
CA TYR A 110 6.41 -30.54 16.23
C TYR A 110 5.40 -31.68 16.00
N LEU A 111 4.29 -31.40 15.29
CA LEU A 111 3.29 -32.41 14.97
C LEU A 111 3.86 -33.54 14.10
N ILE A 112 4.67 -33.21 13.09
CA ILE A 112 5.33 -34.22 12.25
C ILE A 112 6.24 -35.12 13.09
N SER A 113 7.05 -34.55 13.98
CA SER A 113 7.94 -35.34 14.86
C SER A 113 7.14 -36.28 15.77
N VAL A 114 6.00 -35.84 16.30
CA VAL A 114 5.14 -36.69 17.14
C VAL A 114 4.50 -37.83 16.33
N LEU A 115 4.01 -37.53 15.12
CA LEU A 115 3.41 -38.54 14.24
C LEU A 115 4.43 -39.60 13.81
N GLN A 116 5.67 -39.20 13.52
CA GLN A 116 6.75 -40.13 13.19
C GLN A 116 7.09 -41.07 14.36
N LYS A 117 7.14 -40.54 15.59
CA LYS A 117 7.35 -41.36 16.79
C LYS A 117 6.23 -42.39 16.98
N LYS A 118 4.97 -41.98 16.84
CA LYS A 118 3.83 -42.91 16.94
C LYS A 118 3.91 -44.02 15.90
N LYS A 119 4.22 -43.67 14.64
CA LYS A 119 4.35 -44.67 13.56
C LYS A 119 5.43 -45.72 13.87
N LEU A 120 6.54 -45.32 14.48
CA LEU A 120 7.60 -46.24 14.90
C LEU A 120 7.13 -47.18 16.01
N THR A 121 6.47 -46.64 17.04
CA THR A 121 5.93 -47.45 18.15
C THR A 121 4.87 -48.44 17.68
N ASP A 122 3.98 -48.03 16.77
CA ASP A 122 2.96 -48.92 16.20
C ASP A 122 3.60 -50.05 15.37
N GLN A 123 4.72 -49.80 14.67
CA GLN A 123 5.45 -50.84 13.93
C GLN A 123 6.14 -51.86 14.86
N GLU A 124 6.73 -51.41 15.97
CA GLU A 124 7.35 -52.32 16.95
C GLU A 124 6.32 -53.27 17.58
N LEU A 125 5.14 -52.75 17.94
CA LEU A 125 4.03 -53.53 18.51
C LEU A 125 3.49 -54.59 17.53
N ILE A 126 3.42 -54.27 16.23
CA ILE A 126 3.00 -55.24 15.20
C ILE A 126 4.05 -56.35 15.03
N HIS A 127 5.34 -56.03 15.10
CA HIS A 127 6.40 -57.03 15.00
C HIS A 127 6.37 -57.99 16.20
N GLU A 128 6.21 -57.48 17.42
CA GLU A 128 6.15 -58.30 18.63
C GLU A 128 4.95 -59.27 18.61
N TYR A 129 3.80 -58.85 18.08
CA TYR A 129 2.61 -59.70 17.96
C TYR A 129 2.71 -60.75 16.84
N SER A 130 3.63 -60.59 15.88
CA SER A 130 3.87 -61.55 14.81
C SER A 130 4.81 -62.69 15.20
N ASP A 131 5.58 -62.52 16.28
CA ASP A 131 6.55 -63.50 16.78
C ASP A 131 5.95 -64.44 17.87
N LEU A 132 4.71 -64.18 18.29
CA LEU A 132 3.89 -64.96 19.24
C LEU A 132 2.98 -65.95 18.51
#